data_AF-A0A955FEU0-F1
#
_entry.id   AF-A0A955FEU0-F1
#
_cell.length_a   1.000
_cell.length_b   1.000
_cell.length_c   1.000
_cell.angle_alpha   90.00
_cell.angle_beta   90.00
_cell.angle_gamma   90.00
#
_symmetry.space_group_name_H-M   'P 1'
#
loop_
_entity.id
_entity.type
_entity.pdbx_description
1 polymer ?
#
loop_
_entity_poly.entity_id
_entity_poly.type
_entity_poly.pdbx_seq_one_letter_code
_entity_poly.pdbx_strand_id
1 'polypeptide(L)'
;KLPKVLNLNYFDSIGGIDTDKQTSDRSGDARGEGEVNIDSPLVLNTEFAAELVAVQHKIRIEEFKGDIKLKLPETYLELTVGDIVIYNNDRLRVDEVSIDDGEQEYTLIYDRKSAYQAKAFGLPPAAPSLPVLVDPGVTTIEFIDCHTLVSGDDQQLGFYVAIAGASPAWRGAKVELSIDGGQTYVMSRTSSVSAIIGELTEAVPAARVEVPDYQSVITVQLTTYGAQLEDRSFSDLLNRQNRAIIGNEIINFENADEISPGVWELTGLLRGRLGTTASVHAVGERFVLLQRNYIDYVATDLFNLGQPLTFRAITLGSGDETIITQTFNGLSQTERAPSQLTARREGGSIYLNWVGTGRVGGRGSVQMGQYFTGYRFYINGTPTDTAANNVVVVDPGGSVTIQVHQINSLTGEGPAAEITL
;
A
#
# COMPACT_ATOMS: atom_id res chain seq x y z
N LYS A 1 -6.56 -39.05 47.30
CA LYS A 1 -7.88 -39.15 46.64
C LYS A 1 -7.67 -39.55 45.19
N LEU A 2 -8.46 -40.47 44.65
CA LEU A 2 -8.35 -40.89 43.26
C LEU A 2 -8.92 -39.80 42.34
N PRO A 3 -8.15 -39.24 41.38
CA PRO A 3 -8.69 -38.27 40.44
C PRO A 3 -9.73 -38.93 39.53
N LYS A 4 -10.84 -38.23 39.25
CA LYS A 4 -11.80 -38.68 38.24
C LYS A 4 -11.28 -38.41 36.83
N VAL A 5 -10.64 -37.26 36.66
CA VAL A 5 -10.01 -36.81 35.42
C VAL A 5 -8.56 -36.47 35.71
N LEU A 6 -7.64 -37.03 34.92
CA LEU A 6 -6.23 -36.68 34.97
C LEU A 6 -5.85 -35.96 33.67
N ASN A 7 -5.27 -34.78 33.80
CA ASN A 7 -4.79 -33.97 32.68
C ASN A 7 -3.26 -33.92 32.71
N LEU A 8 -2.65 -34.01 31.53
CA LEU A 8 -1.23 -33.76 31.31
C LEU A 8 -1.10 -32.55 30.39
N ASN A 9 -0.55 -31.45 30.91
CA ASN A 9 -0.16 -30.28 30.14
C ASN A 9 1.29 -30.47 29.66
N TYR A 10 1.54 -30.24 28.38
CA TYR A 10 2.83 -30.46 27.74
C TYR A 10 3.02 -29.50 26.56
N PHE A 11 4.21 -29.44 25.98
CA PHE A 11 4.44 -28.71 24.72
C PHE A 11 4.29 -29.65 23.54
N ASP A 12 3.42 -29.36 22.58
CA ASP A 12 3.16 -30.27 21.45
C ASP A 12 4.13 -30.05 20.29
N SER A 13 4.77 -31.11 19.83
CA SER A 13 5.77 -31.03 18.75
C SER A 13 5.19 -30.73 17.37
N ILE A 14 3.91 -31.02 17.14
CA ILE A 14 3.22 -30.84 15.86
C ILE A 14 2.51 -29.47 15.82
N GLY A 15 1.95 -29.05 16.96
CA GLY A 15 1.28 -27.77 17.17
C GLY A 15 2.20 -26.56 17.28
N GLY A 16 3.46 -26.63 16.83
CA GLY A 16 4.38 -25.48 16.87
C GLY A 16 4.98 -25.18 18.24
N ILE A 17 5.06 -26.17 19.14
CA ILE A 17 5.60 -26.04 20.52
C ILE A 17 4.68 -25.16 21.40
N ASP A 18 3.40 -25.05 21.05
CA ASP A 18 2.39 -24.46 21.93
C ASP A 18 2.04 -25.44 23.06
N THR A 19 1.53 -24.89 24.17
CA THR A 19 1.03 -25.70 25.29
C THR A 19 -0.24 -26.42 24.88
N ASP A 20 -0.26 -27.74 25.04
CA ASP A 20 -1.41 -28.60 24.80
C ASP A 20 -1.71 -29.49 26.01
N LYS A 21 -2.89 -30.11 26.02
CA LYS A 21 -3.39 -30.93 27.12
C LYS A 21 -3.98 -32.24 26.61
N GLN A 22 -3.44 -33.36 27.10
CA GLN A 22 -4.09 -34.66 26.97
C GLN A 22 -4.80 -35.05 28.27
N THR A 23 -5.95 -35.70 28.14
CA THR A 23 -6.81 -36.04 29.27
C THR A 23 -7.10 -37.54 29.30
N SER A 24 -7.02 -38.13 30.50
CA SER A 24 -7.51 -39.46 30.80
C SER A 24 -8.72 -39.33 31.73
N ASP A 25 -9.92 -39.60 31.21
CA ASP A 25 -11.17 -39.61 31.96
C ASP A 25 -11.59 -41.04 32.35
N ARG A 26 -11.99 -41.22 33.61
CA ARG A 26 -12.59 -42.45 34.12
C ARG A 26 -13.91 -42.17 34.83
N SER A 27 -14.77 -41.39 34.19
CA SER A 27 -16.09 -40.98 34.66
C SER A 27 -17.06 -42.12 35.04
N GLY A 28 -16.77 -43.36 34.63
CA GLY A 28 -17.51 -44.56 35.06
C GLY A 28 -17.06 -45.17 36.40
N ASP A 29 -15.98 -44.71 37.01
CA ASP A 29 -15.51 -45.19 38.31
C ASP A 29 -16.08 -44.33 39.45
N ALA A 30 -16.98 -44.92 40.26
CA ALA A 30 -17.64 -44.23 41.37
C ALA A 30 -16.68 -43.81 42.50
N ARG A 31 -15.41 -44.25 42.47
CA ARG A 31 -14.38 -43.90 43.47
C ARG A 31 -13.63 -42.61 43.13
N GLY A 32 -13.75 -42.11 41.90
CA GLY A 32 -13.02 -40.94 41.41
C GLY A 32 -13.71 -39.63 41.80
N GLU A 33 -12.96 -38.69 42.38
CA GLU A 33 -13.42 -37.32 42.66
C GLU A 33 -12.45 -36.29 42.07
N GLY A 34 -13.00 -35.23 41.47
CA GLY A 34 -12.24 -34.06 41.03
C GLY A 34 -11.32 -34.27 39.84
N GLU A 35 -10.59 -33.21 39.50
CA GLU A 35 -9.62 -33.19 38.40
C GLU A 35 -8.22 -32.88 38.95
N VAL A 36 -7.20 -33.49 38.36
CA VAL A 36 -5.80 -33.22 38.69
C VAL A 36 -5.02 -32.91 37.41
N ASN A 37 -4.22 -31.85 37.45
CA ASN A 37 -3.33 -31.46 36.36
C ASN A 37 -1.89 -31.85 36.71
N ILE A 38 -1.18 -32.37 35.72
CA ILE A 38 0.26 -32.63 35.74
C ILE A 38 0.88 -31.72 34.67
N ASP A 39 1.85 -30.90 35.05
CA ASP A 39 2.57 -30.03 34.13
C ASP A 39 3.92 -30.68 33.77
N SER A 40 4.17 -30.85 32.48
CA SER A 40 5.44 -31.36 31.95
C SER A 40 6.12 -30.28 31.10
N PRO A 41 7.39 -29.93 31.37
CA PRO A 41 8.14 -29.01 30.52
C PRO A 41 8.66 -29.66 29.24
N LEU A 42 8.37 -30.94 29.01
CA LEU A 42 8.88 -31.69 27.86
C LEU A 42 8.04 -31.43 26.60
N VAL A 43 8.72 -31.41 25.46
CA VAL A 43 8.09 -31.43 24.15
C VAL A 43 7.74 -32.88 23.80
N LEU A 44 6.46 -33.18 23.69
CA LEU A 44 5.95 -34.53 23.41
C LEU A 44 5.13 -34.51 22.12
N ASN A 45 5.05 -35.67 21.48
CA ASN A 45 3.99 -35.87 20.48
C ASN A 45 2.67 -36.19 21.19
N THR A 46 1.57 -35.91 20.51
CA THR A 46 0.22 -36.00 21.07
C THR A 46 -0.15 -37.41 21.55
N GLU A 47 0.22 -38.43 20.79
CA GLU A 47 -0.09 -39.83 21.08
C GLU A 47 0.64 -40.33 22.33
N PHE A 48 1.92 -40.00 22.45
CA PHE A 48 2.74 -40.34 23.60
C PHE A 48 2.27 -39.61 24.86
N ALA A 49 1.86 -38.35 24.75
CA ALA A 49 1.25 -37.61 25.86
C ALA A 49 -0.06 -38.28 26.33
N ALA A 50 -0.90 -38.74 25.40
CA ALA A 50 -2.14 -39.45 25.70
C ALA A 50 -1.87 -40.81 26.38
N GLU A 51 -0.86 -41.54 25.92
CA GLU A 51 -0.44 -42.80 26.55
C GLU A 51 0.12 -42.57 27.96
N LEU A 52 0.95 -41.53 28.15
CA LEU A 52 1.53 -41.18 29.44
C LEU A 52 0.46 -40.82 30.46
N VAL A 53 -0.50 -39.94 30.12
CA VAL A 53 -1.58 -39.58 31.04
C VAL A 53 -2.45 -40.79 31.38
N ALA A 54 -2.68 -41.70 30.43
CA ALA A 54 -3.40 -42.95 30.69
C ALA A 54 -2.64 -43.92 31.60
N VAL A 55 -1.33 -44.07 31.42
CA VAL A 55 -0.45 -44.89 32.28
C VAL A 55 -0.41 -44.31 33.70
N GLN A 56 -0.18 -43.00 33.84
CA GLN A 56 -0.16 -42.32 35.14
C GLN A 56 -1.49 -42.47 35.87
N HIS A 57 -2.60 -42.34 35.15
CA HIS A 57 -3.92 -42.55 35.74
C HIS A 57 -4.12 -44.01 36.21
N LYS A 58 -3.59 -45.01 35.49
CA LYS A 58 -3.63 -46.42 35.91
C LYS A 58 -2.76 -46.70 37.14
N ILE A 59 -1.57 -46.12 37.22
CA ILE A 59 -0.66 -46.29 38.37
C ILE A 59 -1.29 -45.74 39.64
N ARG A 60 -1.83 -44.50 39.58
CA ARG A 60 -2.52 -43.86 40.71
C ARG A 60 -3.71 -44.66 41.24
N ILE A 61 -4.36 -45.47 40.41
CA ILE A 61 -5.45 -46.35 40.83
C ILE A 61 -4.93 -47.49 41.71
N GLU A 62 -3.79 -48.09 41.34
CA GLU A 62 -3.19 -49.14 42.15
C GLU A 62 -2.68 -48.57 43.46
N GLU A 63 -1.93 -47.47 43.41
CA GLU A 63 -1.41 -46.79 44.61
C GLU A 63 -2.53 -46.32 45.56
N PHE A 64 -3.72 -45.98 45.04
CA PHE A 64 -4.87 -45.60 45.88
C PHE A 64 -5.43 -46.75 46.74
N LYS A 65 -5.07 -48.01 46.48
CA LYS A 65 -5.47 -49.15 47.33
C LYS A 65 -4.83 -49.12 48.72
N GLY A 66 -3.82 -48.26 48.93
CA GLY A 66 -3.14 -48.05 50.21
C GLY A 66 -1.72 -48.60 50.22
N ASP A 67 -1.03 -48.36 51.34
CA ASP A 67 0.30 -48.87 51.62
C ASP A 67 0.28 -50.01 52.65
N ILE A 68 1.28 -50.89 52.57
CA ILE A 68 1.53 -51.95 53.54
C ILE A 68 2.92 -51.73 54.12
N LYS A 69 3.01 -51.60 55.44
CA LYS A 69 4.28 -51.48 56.15
C LYS A 69 4.68 -52.81 56.75
N LEU A 70 5.89 -53.26 56.44
CA LEU A 70 6.44 -54.52 56.93
C LEU A 70 7.82 -54.30 57.55
N LYS A 71 8.08 -55.00 58.65
CA LYS A 71 9.44 -55.13 59.20
C LYS A 71 9.99 -56.48 58.79
N LEU A 72 11.15 -56.49 58.12
CA LEU A 72 11.79 -57.70 57.63
C LEU A 72 13.18 -57.89 58.29
N PRO A 73 13.61 -59.14 58.53
CA PRO A 73 14.94 -59.42 59.07
C PRO A 73 16.04 -59.15 58.05
N GLU A 74 17.30 -59.06 58.51
CA GLU A 74 18.49 -58.77 57.70
C GLU A 74 18.67 -59.67 56.46
N THR A 75 18.04 -60.85 56.43
CA THR A 75 18.03 -61.74 55.26
C THR A 75 17.50 -61.07 53.99
N TYR A 76 16.67 -60.02 54.12
CA TYR A 76 16.07 -59.29 53.00
C TYR A 76 16.72 -57.93 52.72
N LEU A 77 17.95 -57.69 53.22
CA LEU A 77 18.74 -56.48 52.96
C LEU A 77 18.93 -56.12 51.49
N GLU A 78 18.77 -57.09 50.59
CA GLU A 78 18.89 -56.88 49.14
C GLU A 78 17.70 -56.11 48.53
N LEU A 79 16.57 -55.99 49.24
CA LEU A 79 15.40 -55.28 48.75
C LEU A 79 15.63 -53.76 48.79
N THR A 80 15.45 -53.13 47.64
CA THR A 80 15.64 -51.71 47.41
C THR A 80 14.38 -51.03 46.87
N VAL A 81 14.34 -49.71 46.93
CA VAL A 81 13.22 -48.92 46.37
C VAL A 81 13.05 -49.24 44.88
N GLY A 82 11.82 -49.57 44.49
CA GLY A 82 11.46 -49.99 43.14
C GLY A 82 11.37 -51.50 42.94
N ASP A 83 11.86 -52.32 43.89
CA ASP A 83 11.75 -53.77 43.79
C ASP A 83 10.30 -54.24 43.89
N ILE A 84 9.99 -55.32 43.16
CA ILE A 84 8.66 -55.91 43.13
C ILE A 84 8.62 -57.11 44.05
N VAL A 85 7.71 -57.06 45.03
CA VAL A 85 7.48 -58.14 45.99
C VAL A 85 6.07 -58.70 45.83
N ILE A 86 5.91 -59.97 46.16
CA ILE A 86 4.60 -60.63 46.19
C ILE A 86 4.27 -60.90 47.66
N TYR A 87 3.20 -60.30 48.15
CA TYR A 87 2.73 -60.48 49.53
C TYR A 87 1.23 -60.75 49.51
N ASN A 88 0.80 -61.85 50.15
CA ASN A 88 -0.60 -62.29 50.17
C ASN A 88 -1.28 -62.38 48.79
N ASN A 89 -0.55 -62.88 47.77
CA ASN A 89 -0.94 -62.94 46.36
C ASN A 89 -1.12 -61.58 45.65
N ASP A 90 -0.85 -60.47 46.33
CA ASP A 90 -0.81 -59.15 45.71
C ASP A 90 0.60 -58.79 45.28
N ARG A 91 0.70 -58.13 44.12
CA ARG A 91 1.94 -57.58 43.59
C ARG A 91 2.10 -56.16 44.15
N LEU A 92 3.20 -55.93 44.84
CA LEU A 92 3.52 -54.64 45.45
C LEU A 92 4.90 -54.17 44.99
N ARG A 93 5.11 -52.86 44.97
CA ARG A 93 6.40 -52.20 44.74
C ARG A 93 6.90 -51.62 46.06
N VAL A 94 8.18 -51.77 46.35
CA VAL A 94 8.83 -51.08 47.46
C VAL A 94 8.92 -49.59 47.13
N ASP A 95 8.28 -48.75 47.94
CA ASP A 95 8.25 -47.29 47.76
C ASP A 95 9.29 -46.59 48.65
N GLU A 96 9.42 -47.06 49.89
CA GLU A 96 10.33 -46.52 50.88
C GLU A 96 10.98 -47.65 51.68
N VAL A 97 12.27 -47.50 51.98
CA VAL A 97 13.01 -48.37 52.89
C VAL A 97 13.64 -47.49 53.97
N SER A 98 13.26 -47.72 55.22
CA SER A 98 13.83 -47.07 56.39
C SER A 98 14.62 -48.08 57.20
N ILE A 99 15.81 -47.69 57.67
CA ILE A 99 16.70 -48.53 58.46
C ILE A 99 17.03 -47.78 59.75
N ASP A 100 16.62 -48.32 60.90
CA ASP A 100 16.89 -47.75 62.21
C ASP A 100 17.19 -48.86 63.24
N ASP A 101 18.23 -48.66 64.05
CA ASP A 101 18.70 -49.57 65.12
C ASP A 101 18.68 -51.08 64.79
N GLY A 102 19.05 -51.46 63.56
CA GLY A 102 19.10 -52.86 63.10
C GLY A 102 17.77 -53.44 62.61
N GLU A 103 16.69 -52.66 62.62
CA GLU A 103 15.40 -53.01 62.02
C GLU A 103 15.21 -52.30 60.67
N GLN A 104 14.67 -53.02 59.68
CA GLN A 104 14.33 -52.48 58.36
C GLN A 104 12.82 -52.44 58.20
N GLU A 105 12.29 -51.24 57.96
CA GLU A 105 10.89 -51.00 57.69
C GLU A 105 10.70 -50.68 56.20
N TYR A 106 9.85 -51.46 55.54
CA TYR A 106 9.53 -51.34 54.12
C TYR A 106 8.11 -50.83 53.96
N THR A 107 7.93 -49.72 53.26
CA THR A 107 6.62 -49.25 52.81
C THR A 107 6.38 -49.78 51.40
N LEU A 108 5.37 -50.64 51.26
CA LEU A 108 4.98 -51.26 50.00
C LEU A 108 3.70 -50.64 49.47
N ILE A 109 3.62 -50.41 48.17
CA ILE A 109 2.42 -49.89 47.49
C ILE A 109 1.93 -50.87 46.43
N TYR A 110 0.62 -50.92 46.20
CA TYR A 110 0.05 -51.84 45.21
C TYR A 110 0.51 -51.51 43.80
N ASP A 111 0.89 -52.54 43.06
CA ASP A 111 1.39 -52.43 41.69
C ASP A 111 0.69 -53.42 40.76
N ARG A 112 0.42 -52.99 39.53
CA ARG A 112 -0.13 -53.87 38.49
C ARG A 112 0.72 -53.75 37.23
N LYS A 113 1.27 -54.88 36.76
CA LYS A 113 2.12 -54.92 35.55
C LYS A 113 1.47 -54.25 34.32
N SER A 114 0.16 -54.42 34.14
CA SER A 114 -0.59 -53.81 33.02
C SER A 114 -0.94 -52.33 33.20
N ALA A 115 -0.58 -51.72 34.33
CA ALA A 115 -0.72 -50.27 34.54
C ALA A 115 0.29 -49.48 33.71
N TYR A 116 1.50 -50.01 33.51
CA TYR A 116 2.59 -49.39 32.74
C TYR A 116 2.43 -49.48 31.22
N GLN A 117 1.28 -49.98 30.75
CA GLN A 117 0.97 -50.06 29.33
C GLN A 117 -0.40 -49.46 29.08
N ALA A 118 -0.48 -48.52 28.16
CA ALA A 118 -1.74 -48.00 27.64
C ALA A 118 -1.59 -47.79 26.14
N LYS A 119 -2.71 -47.93 25.42
CA LYS A 119 -2.83 -47.47 24.04
C LYS A 119 -3.92 -46.42 24.05
N ALA A 120 -3.55 -45.19 23.73
CA ALA A 120 -4.45 -44.04 23.72
C ALA A 120 -4.20 -43.25 22.43
N PHE A 121 -5.26 -42.68 21.87
CA PHE A 121 -5.16 -41.80 20.72
C PHE A 121 -5.37 -40.38 21.21
N GLY A 122 -4.33 -39.55 21.07
CA GLY A 122 -4.44 -38.12 21.31
C GLY A 122 -5.09 -37.43 20.12
N LEU A 123 -5.75 -36.31 20.35
CA LEU A 123 -6.22 -35.42 19.29
C LEU A 123 -5.17 -34.32 19.11
N PRO A 124 -4.42 -34.29 17.99
CA PRO A 124 -3.38 -33.29 17.80
C PRO A 124 -4.01 -31.90 17.59
N PRO A 125 -3.35 -30.83 18.04
CA PRO A 125 -3.77 -29.48 17.74
C PRO A 125 -3.65 -29.19 16.24
N ALA A 126 -4.40 -28.20 15.77
CA ALA A 126 -4.25 -27.72 14.39
C ALA A 126 -2.85 -27.11 14.22
N ALA A 127 -2.13 -27.50 13.17
CA ALA A 127 -0.85 -26.91 12.86
C ALA A 127 -1.00 -25.40 12.62
N PRO A 128 -0.06 -24.56 13.08
CA PRO A 128 -0.11 -23.13 12.81
C PRO A 128 -0.09 -22.89 11.29
N SER A 129 -0.98 -22.00 10.81
CA SER A 129 -0.95 -21.57 9.42
C SER A 129 0.29 -20.70 9.19
N LEU A 130 1.10 -21.02 8.18
CA LEU A 130 2.18 -20.14 7.75
C LEU A 130 1.59 -18.80 7.29
N PRO A 131 2.22 -17.65 7.62
CA PRO A 131 1.81 -16.38 7.05
C PRO A 131 1.95 -16.45 5.52
N VAL A 132 0.92 -16.02 4.80
CA VAL A 132 0.98 -15.90 3.33
C VAL A 132 1.95 -14.77 3.00
N LEU A 133 3.10 -15.10 2.42
CA LEU A 133 4.00 -14.10 1.83
C LEU A 133 3.33 -13.60 0.54
N VAL A 134 2.72 -12.42 0.61
CA VAL A 134 2.14 -11.76 -0.55
C VAL A 134 3.20 -10.85 -1.15
N ASP A 135 3.49 -11.06 -2.43
CA ASP A 135 4.44 -10.23 -3.18
C ASP A 135 3.93 -8.78 -3.29
N PRO A 136 4.71 -7.77 -2.85
CA PRO A 136 4.41 -6.36 -3.06
C PRO A 136 4.23 -5.98 -4.54
N GLY A 137 4.77 -6.77 -5.46
CA GLY A 137 4.69 -6.53 -6.89
C GLY A 137 5.49 -5.31 -7.35
N VAL A 138 5.44 -5.04 -8.65
CA VAL A 138 6.18 -3.94 -9.27
C VAL A 138 5.51 -2.60 -8.99
N THR A 139 6.31 -1.57 -8.69
CA THR A 139 5.85 -0.19 -8.54
C THR A 139 5.67 0.47 -9.90
N THR A 140 4.52 1.08 -10.13
CA THR A 140 4.29 1.96 -11.28
C THR A 140 4.66 3.40 -10.93
N ILE A 141 5.33 4.09 -11.84
CA ILE A 141 5.69 5.51 -11.72
C ILE A 141 5.23 6.26 -12.97
N GLU A 142 4.61 7.42 -12.76
CA GLU A 142 4.18 8.35 -13.80
C GLU A 142 4.85 9.70 -13.60
N PHE A 143 5.51 10.17 -14.66
CA PHE A 143 6.11 11.51 -14.72
C PHE A 143 5.12 12.49 -15.33
N ILE A 144 4.79 13.55 -14.59
CA ILE A 144 3.74 14.49 -14.95
C ILE A 144 4.36 15.89 -15.03
N ASP A 145 4.77 16.26 -16.25
CA ASP A 145 5.13 17.64 -16.57
C ASP A 145 3.86 18.37 -16.98
N CYS A 146 3.35 19.24 -16.11
CA CYS A 146 2.15 20.02 -16.35
C CYS A 146 2.19 21.36 -15.62
N HIS A 147 1.25 22.24 -15.93
CA HIS A 147 1.03 23.48 -15.18
C HIS A 147 0.83 23.20 -13.68
N THR A 148 1.24 24.14 -12.84
CA THR A 148 1.15 24.02 -11.38
C THR A 148 -0.30 23.84 -10.92
N LEU A 149 -0.52 22.85 -10.05
CA LEU A 149 -1.86 22.47 -9.61
C LEU A 149 -2.39 23.38 -8.49
N VAL A 150 -1.46 23.94 -7.70
CA VAL A 150 -1.70 24.89 -6.61
C VAL A 150 -0.71 26.06 -6.70
N SER A 151 -1.12 27.22 -6.20
CA SER A 151 -0.29 28.45 -6.27
C SER A 151 1.05 28.33 -5.54
N GLY A 152 1.17 27.45 -4.54
CA GLY A 152 2.40 27.27 -3.77
C GLY A 152 3.55 26.67 -4.58
N ASP A 153 3.24 25.90 -5.61
CA ASP A 153 4.24 25.21 -6.43
C ASP A 153 4.81 26.13 -7.53
N ASP A 154 4.16 27.28 -7.79
CA ASP A 154 4.56 28.27 -8.79
C ASP A 154 5.87 29.00 -8.46
N GLN A 155 6.39 28.81 -7.24
CA GLN A 155 7.61 29.46 -6.77
C GLN A 155 8.89 28.93 -7.40
N GLN A 156 8.84 27.73 -7.99
CA GLN A 156 10.01 27.05 -8.56
C GLN A 156 9.62 26.29 -9.82
N LEU A 157 10.62 26.03 -10.67
CA LEU A 157 10.52 25.09 -11.78
C LEU A 157 10.50 23.65 -11.25
N GLY A 158 9.65 22.79 -11.80
CA GLY A 158 9.49 21.42 -11.31
C GLY A 158 8.51 20.58 -12.12
N PHE A 159 8.26 19.38 -11.65
CA PHE A 159 7.29 18.45 -12.23
C PHE A 159 6.64 17.64 -11.11
N TYR A 160 5.53 16.96 -11.42
CA TYR A 160 4.88 16.05 -10.49
C TYR A 160 5.30 14.61 -10.80
N VAL A 161 5.35 13.79 -9.75
CA VAL A 161 5.49 12.34 -9.86
C VAL A 161 4.35 11.65 -9.13
N ALA A 162 3.78 10.63 -9.76
CA ALA A 162 2.78 9.75 -9.18
C ALA A 162 3.37 8.35 -9.09
N ILE A 163 3.24 7.72 -7.91
CA ILE A 163 3.87 6.43 -7.60
C ILE A 163 2.78 5.53 -7.02
N ALA A 164 2.56 4.36 -7.58
CA ALA A 164 1.51 3.44 -7.14
C ALA A 164 1.94 1.97 -7.19
N GLY A 165 1.26 1.14 -6.42
CA GLY A 165 1.39 -0.32 -6.46
C GLY A 165 0.08 -1.01 -6.88
N ALA A 166 0.22 -2.11 -7.61
CA ALA A 166 -0.91 -2.94 -8.05
C ALA A 166 -1.26 -4.08 -7.09
N SER A 167 -0.56 -4.22 -5.95
CA SER A 167 -0.75 -5.29 -4.97
C SER A 167 -1.21 -4.76 -3.61
N PRO A 168 -2.10 -5.48 -2.88
CA PRO A 168 -2.42 -5.16 -1.48
C PRO A 168 -1.21 -5.19 -0.55
N ALA A 169 -0.15 -5.90 -0.95
CA ALA A 169 1.09 -6.00 -0.20
C ALA A 169 2.09 -4.87 -0.47
N TRP A 170 1.79 -3.97 -1.43
CA TRP A 170 2.65 -2.84 -1.71
C TRP A 170 2.68 -1.87 -0.51
N ARG A 171 3.88 -1.51 -0.04
CA ARG A 171 4.09 -0.65 1.14
C ARG A 171 4.80 0.65 0.83
N GLY A 172 5.13 0.89 -0.43
CA GLY A 172 5.85 2.06 -0.88
C GLY A 172 6.96 1.74 -1.88
N ALA A 173 7.60 2.80 -2.35
CA ALA A 173 8.76 2.73 -3.22
C ALA A 173 9.75 3.86 -2.97
N LYS A 174 11.01 3.61 -3.28
CA LYS A 174 12.04 4.64 -3.41
C LYS A 174 12.16 5.02 -4.88
N VAL A 175 12.18 6.32 -5.16
CA VAL A 175 12.39 6.83 -6.51
C VAL A 175 13.73 7.54 -6.55
N GLU A 176 14.57 7.09 -7.46
CA GLU A 176 15.86 7.68 -7.77
C GLU A 176 15.79 8.36 -9.14
N LEU A 177 16.54 9.44 -9.29
CA LEU A 177 16.63 10.21 -10.52
C LEU A 177 18.07 10.14 -11.06
N SER A 178 18.18 9.94 -12.35
CA SER A 178 19.40 10.06 -13.13
C SER A 178 19.24 11.13 -14.20
N ILE A 179 20.27 11.98 -14.33
CA ILE A 179 20.39 13.04 -15.35
C ILE A 179 21.48 12.73 -16.38
N ASP A 180 22.12 11.56 -16.28
CA ASP A 180 23.25 11.13 -17.12
C ASP A 180 22.92 9.86 -17.93
N GLY A 181 21.63 9.63 -18.20
CA GLY A 181 21.16 8.49 -18.98
C GLY A 181 21.20 7.15 -18.23
N GLY A 182 21.12 7.19 -16.90
CA GLY A 182 21.07 6.01 -16.04
C GLY A 182 22.43 5.49 -15.58
N GLN A 183 23.51 6.27 -15.71
CA GLN A 183 24.83 5.85 -15.19
C GLN A 183 24.93 6.06 -13.69
N THR A 184 24.42 7.18 -13.19
CA THR A 184 24.34 7.49 -11.77
C THR A 184 22.93 7.87 -11.37
N TYR A 185 22.52 7.42 -10.18
CA TYR A 185 21.22 7.65 -9.60
C TYR A 185 21.36 8.34 -8.25
N VAL A 186 20.54 9.37 -8.05
CA VAL A 186 20.44 10.10 -6.77
C VAL A 186 19.04 9.91 -6.22
N MET A 187 18.93 9.67 -4.92
CA MET A 187 17.62 9.55 -4.25
C MET A 187 16.82 10.84 -4.45
N SER A 188 15.65 10.73 -5.05
CA SER A 188 14.74 11.85 -5.31
C SER A 188 13.59 11.88 -4.32
N ARG A 189 12.91 10.74 -4.15
CA ARG A 189 11.72 10.60 -3.29
C ARG A 189 11.60 9.22 -2.66
N THR A 190 10.79 9.14 -1.62
CA THR A 190 10.25 7.90 -1.09
C THR A 190 8.78 8.13 -0.81
N SER A 191 7.91 7.27 -1.34
CA SER A 191 6.47 7.33 -1.08
C SER A 191 6.00 6.02 -0.46
N SER A 192 5.14 6.12 0.54
CA SER A 192 4.39 5.00 1.13
C SER A 192 2.89 5.06 0.81
N VAL A 193 2.46 6.08 0.07
CA VAL A 193 1.07 6.31 -0.31
C VAL A 193 0.94 6.09 -1.80
N SER A 194 0.07 5.17 -2.22
CA SER A 194 -0.17 4.94 -3.64
C SER A 194 -0.96 6.09 -4.25
N ALA A 195 -0.44 6.65 -5.33
CA ALA A 195 -1.22 7.47 -6.25
C ALA A 195 -2.34 6.66 -6.88
N ILE A 196 -3.38 7.33 -7.39
CA ILE A 196 -4.44 6.66 -8.15
C ILE A 196 -4.09 6.77 -9.63
N ILE A 197 -3.58 5.67 -10.18
CA ILE A 197 -3.14 5.52 -11.57
C ILE A 197 -4.00 4.45 -12.26
N GLY A 198 -4.25 4.65 -13.55
CA GLY A 198 -4.94 3.73 -14.43
C GLY A 198 -4.65 4.04 -15.89
N GLU A 199 -5.46 3.45 -16.76
CA GLU A 199 -5.42 3.67 -18.21
C GLU A 199 -6.83 3.69 -18.80
N LEU A 200 -6.99 4.34 -19.94
CA LEU A 200 -8.26 4.36 -20.68
C LEU A 200 -8.55 2.98 -21.27
N THR A 201 -9.78 2.51 -21.11
CA THR A 201 -10.25 1.28 -21.77
C THR A 201 -10.95 1.58 -23.10
N GLU A 202 -11.37 2.82 -23.31
CA GLU A 202 -12.02 3.30 -24.54
C GLU A 202 -11.38 4.61 -25.04
N ALA A 203 -11.45 4.85 -26.36
CA ALA A 203 -10.96 6.09 -26.94
C ALA A 203 -11.90 7.27 -26.63
N VAL A 204 -11.33 8.44 -26.35
CA VAL A 204 -12.09 9.65 -26.01
C VAL A 204 -11.96 10.66 -27.14
N PRO A 205 -13.06 11.23 -27.67
CA PRO A 205 -12.98 12.24 -28.71
C PRO A 205 -12.42 13.57 -28.16
N ALA A 206 -11.92 14.38 -29.09
CA ALA A 206 -11.62 15.79 -28.82
C ALA A 206 -12.90 16.52 -28.42
N ALA A 207 -12.76 17.52 -27.55
CA ALA A 207 -13.89 18.27 -27.01
C ALA A 207 -13.61 19.78 -27.02
N ARG A 208 -14.67 20.57 -26.84
CA ARG A 208 -14.55 22.02 -26.69
C ARG A 208 -14.26 22.35 -25.23
N VAL A 209 -13.27 23.21 -25.00
CA VAL A 209 -12.82 23.57 -23.64
C VAL A 209 -13.66 24.68 -23.02
N GLU A 210 -14.47 25.40 -23.81
CA GLU A 210 -15.25 26.55 -23.34
C GLU A 210 -16.53 26.18 -22.60
N VAL A 211 -17.00 24.93 -22.74
CA VAL A 211 -18.26 24.45 -22.18
C VAL A 211 -18.05 23.14 -21.43
N PRO A 212 -18.84 22.87 -20.38
CA PRO A 212 -18.85 21.54 -19.78
C PRO A 212 -19.21 20.47 -20.81
N ASP A 213 -18.51 19.35 -20.75
CA ASP A 213 -18.71 18.19 -21.60
C ASP A 213 -19.55 17.15 -20.86
N TYR A 214 -20.86 17.17 -21.14
CA TYR A 214 -21.83 16.21 -20.64
C TYR A 214 -22.11 15.05 -21.61
N GLN A 215 -21.44 15.03 -22.76
CA GLN A 215 -21.70 14.04 -23.81
C GLN A 215 -20.66 12.92 -23.82
N SER A 216 -19.40 13.25 -23.53
CA SER A 216 -18.34 12.25 -23.47
C SER A 216 -18.42 11.45 -22.17
N VAL A 217 -18.14 10.15 -22.28
CA VAL A 217 -17.91 9.24 -21.17
C VAL A 217 -16.46 8.80 -21.25
N ILE A 218 -15.76 8.81 -20.12
CA ILE A 218 -14.36 8.38 -20.04
C ILE A 218 -14.31 7.13 -19.17
N THR A 219 -13.93 6.00 -19.77
CA THR A 219 -13.84 4.73 -19.06
C THR A 219 -12.38 4.42 -18.74
N VAL A 220 -12.06 4.23 -17.46
CA VAL A 220 -10.70 4.00 -16.94
C VAL A 220 -10.61 2.68 -16.18
N GLN A 221 -9.58 1.89 -16.44
CA GLN A 221 -9.16 0.79 -15.58
C GLN A 221 -8.10 1.30 -14.63
N LEU A 222 -8.39 1.34 -13.33
CA LEU A 222 -7.42 1.64 -12.31
C LEU A 222 -6.48 0.44 -12.13
N THR A 223 -5.18 0.71 -12.22
CA THR A 223 -4.11 -0.29 -11.97
C THR A 223 -3.68 -0.27 -10.50
N THR A 224 -4.03 0.79 -9.78
CA THR A 224 -3.77 0.92 -8.35
C THR A 224 -4.72 0.02 -7.56
N TYR A 225 -4.16 -0.87 -6.73
CA TYR A 225 -4.98 -1.83 -6.00
C TYR A 225 -5.95 -1.16 -5.02
N GLY A 226 -7.22 -1.52 -5.12
CA GLY A 226 -8.27 -1.03 -4.22
C GLY A 226 -8.50 0.47 -4.27
N ALA A 227 -8.00 1.15 -5.31
CA ALA A 227 -8.26 2.57 -5.52
C ALA A 227 -9.75 2.80 -5.84
N GLN A 228 -10.26 3.92 -5.34
CA GLN A 228 -11.63 4.35 -5.55
C GLN A 228 -11.64 5.79 -6.05
N LEU A 229 -12.62 6.11 -6.87
CA LEU A 229 -12.93 7.48 -7.26
C LEU A 229 -14.22 7.91 -6.58
N GLU A 230 -14.35 9.20 -6.29
CA GLU A 230 -15.50 9.77 -5.60
C GLU A 230 -16.19 10.79 -6.48
N ASP A 231 -17.52 10.87 -6.38
CA ASP A 231 -18.30 11.93 -6.99
C ASP A 231 -18.01 13.29 -6.35
N ARG A 232 -18.16 14.35 -7.14
CA ARG A 232 -18.09 15.74 -6.69
C ARG A 232 -19.12 16.59 -7.40
N SER A 233 -19.65 17.59 -6.69
CA SER A 233 -20.56 18.55 -7.31
C SER A 233 -19.83 19.41 -8.33
N PHE A 234 -20.53 19.91 -9.36
CA PHE A 234 -19.98 20.92 -10.27
C PHE A 234 -19.29 22.10 -9.53
N SER A 235 -19.84 22.52 -8.38
CA SER A 235 -19.25 23.59 -7.58
C SER A 235 -17.88 23.22 -7.00
N ASP A 236 -17.67 21.94 -6.66
CA ASP A 236 -16.38 21.43 -6.17
C ASP A 236 -15.35 21.35 -7.30
N LEU A 237 -15.78 21.00 -8.52
CA LEU A 237 -14.92 21.02 -9.70
C LEU A 237 -14.39 22.43 -9.99
N LEU A 238 -15.24 23.45 -9.90
CA LEU A 238 -14.83 24.86 -9.99
C LEU A 238 -13.85 25.25 -8.88
N ASN A 239 -13.88 24.53 -7.75
CA ASN A 239 -12.94 24.65 -6.64
C ASN A 239 -11.76 23.67 -6.70
N ARG A 240 -11.44 23.16 -7.90
CA ARG A 240 -10.27 22.32 -8.22
C ARG A 240 -10.33 20.89 -7.67
N GLN A 241 -11.48 20.41 -7.20
CA GLN A 241 -11.64 19.02 -6.78
C GLN A 241 -11.80 18.10 -8.00
N ASN A 242 -11.56 16.79 -7.83
CA ASN A 242 -11.63 15.77 -8.87
C ASN A 242 -10.89 16.18 -10.14
N ARG A 243 -9.61 16.50 -10.00
CA ARG A 243 -8.75 16.76 -11.15
C ARG A 243 -8.03 15.47 -11.51
N ALA A 244 -7.96 15.15 -12.79
CA ALA A 244 -7.15 14.05 -13.31
C ALA A 244 -6.36 14.53 -14.53
N ILE A 245 -5.37 13.76 -14.93
CA ILE A 245 -4.67 13.93 -16.20
C ILE A 245 -4.84 12.66 -17.04
N ILE A 246 -5.18 12.85 -18.32
CA ILE A 246 -5.28 11.80 -19.33
C ILE A 246 -4.27 12.14 -20.41
N GLY A 247 -3.25 11.30 -20.59
CA GLY A 247 -2.08 11.67 -21.38
C GLY A 247 -1.46 12.97 -20.84
N ASN A 248 -1.66 14.08 -21.57
CA ASN A 248 -1.25 15.43 -21.15
C ASN A 248 -2.44 16.41 -20.99
N GLU A 249 -3.68 15.95 -21.16
CA GLU A 249 -4.88 16.76 -20.90
C GLU A 249 -5.25 16.70 -19.42
N ILE A 250 -5.42 17.85 -18.78
CA ILE A 250 -5.97 17.92 -17.44
C ILE A 250 -7.48 18.08 -17.53
N ILE A 251 -8.22 17.22 -16.83
CA ILE A 251 -9.67 17.24 -16.77
C ILE A 251 -10.17 17.40 -15.34
N ASN A 252 -11.44 17.78 -15.21
CA ASN A 252 -12.22 17.52 -14.00
C ASN A 252 -13.43 16.64 -14.33
N PHE A 253 -13.95 15.86 -13.38
CA PHE A 253 -15.12 15.00 -13.56
C PHE A 253 -16.08 15.10 -12.35
N GLU A 254 -17.39 15.09 -12.62
CA GLU A 254 -18.44 15.17 -11.60
C GLU A 254 -18.78 13.79 -11.04
N ASN A 255 -19.11 12.84 -11.90
CA ASN A 255 -19.54 11.50 -11.50
C ASN A 255 -18.46 10.47 -11.81
N ALA A 256 -18.29 9.50 -10.93
CA ALA A 256 -17.41 8.36 -11.05
C ALA A 256 -18.14 7.08 -10.62
N ASP A 257 -18.60 6.31 -11.60
CA ASP A 257 -19.35 5.07 -11.38
C ASP A 257 -18.46 3.85 -11.62
N GLU A 258 -18.29 2.98 -10.62
CA GLU A 258 -17.59 1.71 -10.79
C GLU A 258 -18.51 0.70 -11.51
N ILE A 259 -18.25 0.46 -12.79
CA ILE A 259 -19.07 -0.43 -13.64
C ILE A 259 -18.65 -1.90 -13.55
N SER A 260 -17.39 -2.16 -13.21
CA SER A 260 -16.86 -3.48 -12.90
C SER A 260 -15.61 -3.32 -12.03
N PRO A 261 -15.08 -4.37 -11.36
CA PRO A 261 -13.99 -4.23 -10.41
C PRO A 261 -12.77 -3.46 -10.97
N GLY A 262 -12.54 -2.26 -10.44
CA GLY A 262 -11.45 -1.36 -10.88
C GLY A 262 -11.68 -0.62 -12.20
N VAL A 263 -12.81 -0.83 -12.88
CA VAL A 263 -13.20 -0.08 -14.10
C VAL A 263 -14.26 0.96 -13.75
N TRP A 264 -13.96 2.22 -14.06
CA TRP A 264 -14.79 3.36 -13.69
C TRP A 264 -15.21 4.15 -14.93
N GLU A 265 -16.47 4.57 -14.98
CA GLU A 265 -16.99 5.52 -15.95
C GLU A 265 -17.03 6.92 -15.33
N LEU A 266 -16.44 7.89 -16.01
CA LEU A 266 -16.38 9.28 -15.59
C LEU A 266 -17.24 10.15 -16.50
N THR A 267 -18.13 10.95 -15.92
CA THR A 267 -19.04 11.85 -16.65
C THR A 267 -19.13 13.23 -15.99
N GLY A 268 -19.76 14.19 -16.68
CA GLY A 268 -19.82 15.58 -16.24
C GLY A 268 -18.43 16.23 -16.23
N LEU A 269 -17.83 16.31 -17.42
CA LEU A 269 -16.42 16.61 -17.57
C LEU A 269 -16.18 18.11 -17.78
N LEU A 270 -15.10 18.63 -17.21
CA LEU A 270 -14.49 19.87 -17.66
C LEU A 270 -13.15 19.54 -18.33
N ARG A 271 -13.11 19.68 -19.65
CA ARG A 271 -11.96 19.35 -20.50
C ARG A 271 -10.97 20.52 -20.60
N GLY A 272 -9.71 20.24 -20.95
CA GLY A 272 -8.68 21.25 -21.24
C GLY A 272 -8.32 22.19 -20.07
N ARG A 273 -8.34 21.70 -18.84
CA ARG A 273 -8.06 22.51 -17.64
C ARG A 273 -6.62 22.98 -17.64
N LEU A 274 -6.41 24.12 -16.98
CA LEU A 274 -5.12 24.82 -16.94
C LEU A 274 -4.54 25.12 -18.33
N GLY A 275 -5.38 25.26 -19.36
CA GLY A 275 -4.92 25.58 -20.72
C GLY A 275 -4.33 24.40 -21.47
N THR A 276 -4.61 23.16 -21.02
CA THR A 276 -4.30 21.95 -21.79
C THR A 276 -5.29 21.79 -22.94
N THR A 277 -4.88 21.06 -23.98
CA THR A 277 -5.71 20.83 -25.17
C THR A 277 -6.61 19.62 -24.96
N ALA A 278 -7.91 19.76 -25.26
CA ALA A 278 -8.86 18.66 -25.25
C ALA A 278 -8.81 17.85 -26.55
N SER A 279 -7.76 17.05 -26.72
CA SER A 279 -7.49 16.26 -27.92
C SER A 279 -8.21 14.90 -27.92
N VAL A 280 -8.07 14.16 -29.01
CA VAL A 280 -8.44 12.74 -29.05
C VAL A 280 -7.47 11.96 -28.17
N HIS A 281 -7.99 11.07 -27.34
CA HIS A 281 -7.22 10.14 -26.54
C HIS A 281 -7.45 8.70 -26.98
N ALA A 282 -6.40 7.90 -26.97
CA ALA A 282 -6.44 6.50 -27.42
C ALA A 282 -6.67 5.53 -26.26
N VAL A 283 -7.13 4.32 -26.58
CA VAL A 283 -7.16 3.20 -25.60
C VAL A 283 -5.74 2.94 -25.08
N GLY A 284 -5.61 2.66 -23.77
CA GLY A 284 -4.34 2.45 -23.09
C GLY A 284 -3.61 3.73 -22.71
N GLU A 285 -4.17 4.91 -23.00
CA GLU A 285 -3.57 6.16 -22.56
C GLU A 285 -3.69 6.33 -21.05
N ARG A 286 -2.64 6.83 -20.41
CA ARG A 286 -2.57 6.93 -18.95
C ARG A 286 -3.71 7.77 -18.39
N PHE A 287 -4.15 7.40 -17.18
CA PHE A 287 -5.00 8.19 -16.31
C PHE A 287 -4.31 8.33 -14.96
N VAL A 288 -4.21 9.55 -14.43
CA VAL A 288 -3.72 9.79 -13.06
C VAL A 288 -4.60 10.79 -12.35
N LEU A 289 -5.09 10.45 -11.16
CA LEU A 289 -5.81 11.40 -10.31
C LEU A 289 -4.83 12.41 -9.70
N LEU A 290 -5.06 13.69 -9.98
CA LEU A 290 -4.21 14.80 -9.55
C LEU A 290 -4.67 15.35 -8.21
N GLN A 291 -4.51 14.54 -7.16
CA GLN A 291 -4.85 14.92 -5.80
C GLN A 291 -3.59 15.04 -4.93
N ARG A 292 -3.48 16.16 -4.21
CA ARG A 292 -2.23 16.61 -3.55
C ARG A 292 -1.60 15.60 -2.58
N ASN A 293 -2.38 14.76 -1.92
CA ASN A 293 -1.84 13.79 -0.96
C ASN A 293 -1.32 12.50 -1.62
N TYR A 294 -1.49 12.39 -2.94
CA TYR A 294 -1.21 11.19 -3.73
C TYR A 294 -0.12 11.42 -4.79
N ILE A 295 0.28 12.69 -5.02
CA ILE A 295 1.33 13.05 -5.98
C ILE A 295 2.30 14.03 -5.33
N ASP A 296 3.57 13.94 -5.71
CA ASP A 296 4.63 14.79 -5.15
C ASP A 296 5.11 15.79 -6.20
N TYR A 297 5.25 17.06 -5.80
CA TYR A 297 5.98 18.06 -6.59
C TYR A 297 7.49 17.92 -6.33
N VAL A 298 8.26 17.85 -7.41
CA VAL A 298 9.72 17.75 -7.41
C VAL A 298 10.27 19.01 -8.08
N ALA A 299 10.81 19.91 -7.26
CA ALA A 299 11.55 21.07 -7.76
C ALA A 299 12.83 20.60 -8.48
N THR A 300 13.16 21.27 -9.58
CA THR A 300 14.29 20.94 -10.44
C THR A 300 15.01 22.20 -10.90
N ASP A 301 16.27 22.04 -11.33
CA ASP A 301 17.08 23.13 -11.84
C ASP A 301 16.73 23.46 -13.31
N LEU A 302 16.95 24.72 -13.69
CA LEU A 302 16.83 25.16 -15.09
C LEU A 302 17.78 24.38 -16.01
N PHE A 303 18.91 23.90 -15.51
CA PHE A 303 19.83 23.03 -16.26
C PHE A 303 19.16 21.78 -16.85
N ASN A 304 18.12 21.25 -16.18
CA ASN A 304 17.41 20.06 -16.62
C ASN A 304 16.34 20.34 -17.69
N LEU A 305 16.08 21.61 -18.02
CA LEU A 305 15.07 21.97 -19.01
C LEU A 305 15.48 21.45 -20.41
N GLY A 306 14.55 20.75 -21.05
CA GLY A 306 14.75 20.06 -22.33
C GLY A 306 15.59 18.78 -22.25
N GLN A 307 16.04 18.38 -21.05
CA GLN A 307 16.86 17.18 -20.86
C GLN A 307 16.00 15.94 -20.57
N PRO A 308 16.45 14.74 -20.99
CA PRO A 308 15.84 13.49 -20.55
C PRO A 308 16.18 13.22 -19.08
N LEU A 309 15.16 12.91 -18.30
CA LEU A 309 15.24 12.49 -16.90
C LEU A 309 14.89 11.02 -16.80
N THR A 310 15.81 10.21 -16.27
CA THR A 310 15.59 8.77 -16.06
C THR A 310 15.25 8.52 -14.60
N PHE A 311 14.07 8.00 -14.34
CA PHE A 311 13.59 7.64 -13.01
C PHE A 311 13.69 6.13 -12.81
N ARG A 312 14.15 5.72 -11.64
CA ARG A 312 14.14 4.33 -11.18
C ARG A 312 13.32 4.23 -9.91
N ALA A 313 12.17 3.57 -9.99
CA ALA A 313 11.29 3.28 -8.86
C ALA A 313 11.55 1.86 -8.36
N ILE A 314 11.97 1.74 -7.09
CA ILE A 314 12.33 0.48 -6.45
C ILE A 314 11.26 0.15 -5.41
N THR A 315 10.53 -0.96 -5.58
CA THR A 315 9.49 -1.40 -4.63
C THR A 315 10.12 -1.77 -3.28
N LEU A 316 9.55 -1.23 -2.19
CA LEU A 316 9.96 -1.62 -0.84
C LEU A 316 9.52 -3.06 -0.53
N GLY A 317 10.48 -3.90 -0.11
CA GLY A 317 10.23 -5.26 0.33
C GLY A 317 10.54 -6.35 -0.71
N SER A 318 10.37 -6.07 -2.00
CA SER A 318 10.78 -6.97 -3.09
C SER A 318 12.08 -6.55 -3.77
N GLY A 319 12.35 -5.25 -3.87
CA GLY A 319 13.49 -4.71 -4.62
C GLY A 319 13.28 -4.65 -6.13
N ASP A 320 12.07 -4.94 -6.62
CA ASP A 320 11.75 -4.81 -8.04
C ASP A 320 11.89 -3.37 -8.52
N GLU A 321 12.39 -3.20 -9.74
CA GLU A 321 12.69 -1.89 -10.32
C GLU A 321 11.81 -1.62 -11.55
N THR A 322 11.24 -0.41 -11.61
CA THR A 322 10.66 0.15 -12.84
C THR A 322 11.46 1.38 -13.26
N ILE A 323 11.88 1.40 -14.52
CA ILE A 323 12.69 2.48 -15.08
C ILE A 323 11.92 3.17 -16.20
N ILE A 324 11.76 4.48 -16.10
CA ILE A 324 11.17 5.32 -17.16
C ILE A 324 12.11 6.47 -17.50
N THR A 325 12.11 6.92 -18.74
CA THR A 325 12.84 8.12 -19.17
C THR A 325 11.88 9.07 -19.84
N GLN A 326 11.86 10.33 -19.39
CA GLN A 326 10.99 11.36 -19.94
C GLN A 326 11.72 12.69 -20.05
N THR A 327 11.43 13.44 -21.12
CA THR A 327 11.98 14.80 -21.31
C THR A 327 11.23 15.79 -20.44
N PHE A 328 11.97 16.60 -19.69
CA PHE A 328 11.40 17.68 -18.91
C PHE A 328 11.26 18.95 -19.74
N ASN A 329 10.03 19.37 -20.06
CA ASN A 329 9.72 20.53 -20.88
C ASN A 329 9.41 21.79 -20.05
N GLY A 330 9.27 21.65 -18.73
CA GLY A 330 9.07 22.79 -17.83
C GLY A 330 7.67 23.40 -17.93
N LEU A 331 6.64 22.60 -18.21
CA LEU A 331 5.25 23.07 -18.31
C LEU A 331 4.72 23.66 -17.00
N SER A 332 5.33 23.29 -15.87
CA SER A 332 5.10 23.95 -14.58
C SER A 332 5.52 25.41 -14.56
N GLN A 333 6.25 25.90 -15.56
CA GLN A 333 6.63 27.30 -15.73
C GLN A 333 6.37 27.83 -17.14
N THR A 334 5.57 27.16 -17.96
CA THR A 334 5.12 27.70 -19.24
C THR A 334 3.90 28.60 -19.03
N GLU A 335 3.89 29.78 -19.66
CA GLU A 335 2.71 30.64 -19.61
C GLU A 335 1.56 30.09 -20.44
N ARG A 336 0.32 30.49 -20.12
CA ARG A 336 -0.86 30.14 -20.91
C ARG A 336 -1.08 31.15 -22.02
N ALA A 337 -1.79 30.72 -23.08
CA ALA A 337 -2.14 31.63 -24.17
C ALA A 337 -2.97 32.81 -23.64
N PRO A 338 -2.71 34.05 -24.08
CA PRO A 338 -3.61 35.17 -23.84
C PRO A 338 -5.03 34.86 -24.31
N SER A 339 -6.01 35.53 -23.73
CA SER A 339 -7.42 35.40 -24.09
C SER A 339 -7.96 36.69 -24.69
N GLN A 340 -9.10 36.59 -25.39
CA GLN A 340 -9.80 37.74 -25.97
C GLN A 340 -8.91 38.66 -26.83
N LEU A 341 -8.02 38.07 -27.63
CA LEU A 341 -7.24 38.83 -28.59
C LEU A 341 -8.18 39.46 -29.63
N THR A 342 -8.11 40.77 -29.74
CA THR A 342 -8.87 41.58 -30.69
C THR A 342 -7.92 42.49 -31.44
N ALA A 343 -8.22 42.69 -32.72
CA ALA A 343 -7.46 43.58 -33.59
C ALA A 343 -8.45 44.37 -34.45
N ARG A 344 -8.20 45.67 -34.64
CA ARG A 344 -9.02 46.53 -35.49
C ARG A 344 -8.18 47.57 -36.22
N ARG A 345 -8.53 47.86 -37.48
CA ARG A 345 -7.92 48.91 -38.30
C ARG A 345 -8.64 50.24 -38.11
N GLU A 346 -7.89 51.30 -37.85
CA GLU A 346 -8.41 52.67 -37.80
C GLU A 346 -7.29 53.68 -38.05
N GLY A 347 -7.52 54.66 -38.93
CA GLY A 347 -6.61 55.80 -39.12
C GLY A 347 -5.19 55.45 -39.59
N GLY A 348 -5.00 54.34 -40.31
CA GLY A 348 -3.67 53.86 -40.72
C GLY A 348 -2.92 53.07 -39.64
N SER A 349 -3.60 52.71 -38.56
CA SER A 349 -3.07 51.92 -37.45
C SER A 349 -3.89 50.66 -37.19
N ILE A 350 -3.26 49.68 -36.54
CA ILE A 350 -3.91 48.52 -35.96
C ILE A 350 -3.91 48.69 -34.44
N TYR A 351 -5.09 48.58 -33.82
CA TYR A 351 -5.27 48.58 -32.37
C TYR A 351 -5.41 47.12 -31.91
N LEU A 352 -4.48 46.69 -31.06
CA LEU A 352 -4.43 45.37 -30.47
C LEU A 352 -4.85 45.45 -29.01
N ASN A 353 -5.68 44.51 -28.57
CA ASN A 353 -6.05 44.35 -27.18
C ASN A 353 -6.21 42.86 -26.85
N TRP A 354 -5.71 42.45 -25.68
CA TRP A 354 -5.84 41.09 -25.17
C TRP A 354 -6.01 41.08 -23.65
N VAL A 355 -6.37 39.94 -23.10
CA VAL A 355 -6.43 39.71 -21.66
C VAL A 355 -5.43 38.63 -21.29
N GLY A 356 -4.51 38.96 -20.40
CA GLY A 356 -3.57 38.00 -19.88
C GLY A 356 -4.24 36.88 -19.07
N THR A 357 -3.80 35.66 -19.28
CA THR A 357 -4.27 34.47 -18.59
C THR A 357 -3.32 34.18 -17.44
N GLY A 358 -3.72 34.56 -16.23
CA GLY A 358 -2.91 34.29 -15.01
C GLY A 358 -2.66 32.80 -14.79
N ARG A 359 -1.83 32.42 -13.84
CA ARG A 359 -1.52 31.01 -13.52
C ARG A 359 -1.86 30.62 -12.10
N VAL A 360 -1.81 31.58 -11.19
CA VAL A 360 -2.05 31.37 -9.76
C VAL A 360 -3.31 32.08 -9.27
N GLY A 361 -3.79 31.66 -8.10
CA GLY A 361 -4.99 32.23 -7.48
C GLY A 361 -6.29 31.65 -8.04
N GLY A 362 -7.45 32.00 -7.48
CA GLY A 362 -8.76 31.47 -7.86
C GLY A 362 -9.91 32.25 -7.23
N ARG A 363 -11.16 31.83 -7.45
CA ARG A 363 -12.37 32.49 -6.91
C ARG A 363 -12.41 34.01 -7.16
N GLY A 364 -12.00 34.44 -8.36
CA GLY A 364 -11.97 35.85 -8.77
C GLY A 364 -10.65 36.59 -8.53
N SER A 365 -9.75 36.03 -7.71
CA SER A 365 -8.40 36.58 -7.50
C SER A 365 -7.38 35.77 -8.28
N VAL A 366 -7.21 36.08 -9.56
CA VAL A 366 -6.27 35.43 -10.46
C VAL A 366 -5.08 36.35 -10.70
N GLN A 367 -3.86 35.81 -10.66
CA GLN A 367 -2.62 36.55 -10.90
C GLN A 367 -1.72 35.81 -11.88
N MET A 368 -0.81 36.56 -12.51
CA MET A 368 0.27 35.98 -13.31
C MET A 368 1.21 35.15 -12.43
N GLY A 369 1.94 34.23 -13.05
CA GLY A 369 2.94 33.44 -12.35
C GLY A 369 4.11 34.30 -11.86
N GLN A 370 4.88 33.77 -10.92
CA GLN A 370 6.03 34.47 -10.32
C GLN A 370 7.06 34.94 -11.36
N TYR A 371 7.22 34.19 -12.45
CA TYR A 371 8.22 34.40 -13.48
C TYR A 371 7.65 35.06 -14.76
N PHE A 372 6.42 35.56 -14.72
CA PHE A 372 5.83 36.31 -15.83
C PHE A 372 6.54 37.65 -16.04
N THR A 373 6.94 37.96 -17.27
CA THR A 373 7.69 39.19 -17.59
C THR A 373 6.98 40.12 -18.57
N GLY A 374 5.85 39.72 -19.14
CA GLY A 374 5.09 40.52 -20.10
C GLY A 374 4.62 39.70 -21.28
N TYR A 375 4.49 40.37 -22.42
CA TYR A 375 4.01 39.77 -23.67
C TYR A 375 4.98 40.03 -24.81
N ARG A 376 5.02 39.09 -25.75
CA ARG A 376 5.60 39.28 -27.07
C ARG A 376 4.51 39.16 -28.10
N PHE A 377 4.40 40.14 -28.98
CA PHE A 377 3.51 40.04 -30.13
C PHE A 377 4.28 40.04 -31.44
N TYR A 378 3.74 39.35 -32.43
CA TYR A 378 4.28 39.26 -33.78
C TYR A 378 3.31 39.92 -34.75
N ILE A 379 3.85 40.71 -35.68
CA ILE A 379 3.12 41.20 -36.85
C ILE A 379 3.86 40.67 -38.07
N ASN A 380 3.22 39.75 -38.81
CA ASN A 380 3.83 39.06 -39.95
C ASN A 380 5.23 38.48 -39.61
N GLY A 381 5.37 37.91 -38.40
CA GLY A 381 6.62 37.31 -37.92
C GLY A 381 7.64 38.28 -37.32
N THR A 382 7.36 39.58 -37.24
CA THR A 382 8.25 40.55 -36.57
C THR A 382 7.90 40.68 -35.09
N PRO A 383 8.77 40.28 -34.14
CA PRO A 383 8.49 40.31 -32.71
C PRO A 383 8.59 41.72 -32.12
N THR A 384 7.79 42.00 -31.10
CA THR A 384 7.91 43.19 -30.24
C THR A 384 7.45 42.85 -28.82
N ASP A 385 8.24 43.24 -27.83
CA ASP A 385 7.94 43.02 -26.41
C ASP A 385 7.18 44.19 -25.81
N THR A 386 6.25 43.88 -24.90
CA THR A 386 5.45 44.88 -24.19
C THR A 386 4.99 44.35 -22.84
N ALA A 387 4.86 45.23 -21.85
CA ALA A 387 4.19 44.94 -20.59
C ALA A 387 2.69 45.31 -20.64
N ALA A 388 2.25 46.02 -21.68
CA ALA A 388 0.87 46.47 -21.83
C ALA A 388 0.00 45.37 -22.46
N ASN A 389 -1.27 45.34 -22.06
CA ASN A 389 -2.30 44.46 -22.64
C ASN A 389 -2.97 45.06 -23.90
N ASN A 390 -2.53 46.25 -24.31
CA ASN A 390 -2.98 46.93 -25.51
C ASN A 390 -1.81 47.65 -26.16
N VAL A 391 -1.79 47.63 -27.50
CA VAL A 391 -0.74 48.27 -28.31
C VAL A 391 -1.37 48.84 -29.56
N VAL A 392 -0.84 49.98 -30.01
CA VAL A 392 -1.17 50.57 -31.31
C VAL A 392 0.07 50.52 -32.19
N VAL A 393 -0.09 49.98 -33.38
CA VAL A 393 0.99 49.80 -34.36
C VAL A 393 0.57 50.37 -35.71
N VAL A 394 1.54 50.74 -36.54
CA VAL A 394 1.26 51.18 -37.92
C VAL A 394 0.73 50.00 -38.72
N ASP A 395 -0.34 50.21 -39.48
CA ASP A 395 -0.92 49.18 -40.34
C ASP A 395 -0.03 48.96 -41.58
N PRO A 396 0.56 47.76 -41.78
CA PRO A 396 1.36 47.47 -42.97
C PRO A 396 0.50 47.30 -44.24
N GLY A 397 -0.83 47.28 -44.10
CA GLY A 397 -1.77 46.97 -45.19
C GLY A 397 -1.83 45.48 -45.52
N GLY A 398 -2.80 45.09 -46.34
CA GLY A 398 -2.98 43.71 -46.79
C GLY A 398 -3.49 42.77 -45.69
N SER A 399 -3.24 41.46 -45.83
CA SER A 399 -3.55 40.50 -44.78
C SER A 399 -2.43 40.50 -43.72
N VAL A 400 -2.80 40.55 -42.44
CA VAL A 400 -1.85 40.60 -41.34
C VAL A 400 -2.16 39.52 -40.32
N THR A 401 -1.24 38.60 -40.10
CA THR A 401 -1.33 37.63 -39.01
C THR A 401 -0.64 38.18 -37.77
N ILE A 402 -1.36 38.15 -36.66
CA ILE A 402 -0.96 38.72 -35.38
C ILE A 402 -1.00 37.62 -34.34
N GLN A 403 0.14 37.38 -33.70
CA GLN A 403 0.27 36.42 -32.61
C GLN A 403 0.67 37.16 -31.34
N VAL A 404 0.11 36.77 -30.19
CA VAL A 404 0.48 37.32 -28.88
C VAL A 404 0.78 36.18 -27.92
N HIS A 405 1.94 36.25 -27.28
CA HIS A 405 2.45 35.27 -26.33
C HIS A 405 2.62 35.93 -24.97
N GLN A 406 2.39 35.18 -23.90
CA GLN A 406 2.89 35.53 -22.56
C GLN A 406 4.31 35.01 -22.40
N ILE A 407 5.18 35.78 -21.76
CA ILE A 407 6.59 35.43 -21.59
C ILE A 407 6.86 35.03 -20.13
N ASN A 408 7.52 33.89 -19.95
CA ASN A 408 8.13 33.47 -18.70
C ASN A 408 9.65 33.69 -18.75
N SER A 409 10.25 34.17 -17.66
CA SER A 409 11.71 34.36 -17.61
C SER A 409 12.52 33.06 -17.64
N LEU A 410 11.91 31.90 -17.34
CA LEU A 410 12.58 30.59 -17.32
C LEU A 410 12.37 29.82 -18.62
N THR A 411 11.12 29.76 -19.11
CA THR A 411 10.74 28.90 -20.25
C THR A 411 10.54 29.67 -21.56
N GLY A 412 10.55 31.01 -21.52
CA GLY A 412 10.37 31.85 -22.70
C GLY A 412 8.90 32.02 -23.08
N GLU A 413 8.60 31.92 -24.38
CA GLU A 413 7.27 32.16 -24.93
C GLU A 413 6.32 31.00 -24.64
N GLY A 414 5.15 31.30 -24.07
CA GLY A 414 4.02 30.38 -24.02
C GLY A 414 3.32 30.22 -25.38
N PRO A 415 2.20 29.48 -25.43
CA PRO A 415 1.41 29.35 -26.64
C PRO A 415 0.79 30.69 -27.07
N ALA A 416 0.60 30.86 -28.36
CA ALA A 416 0.07 32.08 -28.96
C ALA A 416 -1.47 32.16 -28.84
N ALA A 417 -1.98 33.38 -28.67
CA ALA A 417 -3.27 33.77 -29.22
C ALA A 417 -3.05 34.34 -30.62
N GLU A 418 -3.84 33.93 -31.61
CA GLU A 418 -3.67 34.34 -33.00
C GLU A 418 -4.94 34.96 -33.59
N ILE A 419 -4.78 36.01 -34.39
CA ILE A 419 -5.84 36.60 -35.20
C ILE A 419 -5.28 37.05 -36.55
N THR A 420 -6.07 36.95 -37.61
CA THR A 420 -5.71 37.48 -38.94
C THR A 420 -6.67 38.60 -39.33
N LEU A 421 -6.11 39.75 -39.74
CA LEU A 421 -6.81 40.96 -40.21
C LEU A 421 -6.74 41.17 -41.73
#